data_AF-A0A1B0DK05-F1
#
_entry.id   AF-A0A1B0DK05-F1
#
_cell.length_a   1.000
_cell.length_b   1.000
_cell.length_c   1.000
_cell.angle_alpha   90.00
_cell.angle_beta   90.00
_cell.angle_gamma   90.00
#
_symmetry.space_group_name_H-M   'P 1'
#
loop_
_entity.id
_entity.type
_entity.pdbx_description
1 polymer ?
#
loop_
_entity_poly.entity_id
_entity_poly.type
_entity_poly.pdbx_seq_one_letter_code
_entity_poly.pdbx_strand_id
1 'polypeptide(L)'
;MISISGVFAVTFSVVFAYVADVTTVENRSRAYGLVSATFAASLVISPALGAYLISKHNDTVIVALATAIAILDVFFILVAVPESLPEKVRPSSWGAPISWEQADPFAALRKVGMDQTILLQCVTVLLSYLPEAGQYSCIF
;
A
#
# COMPACT_ATOMS: atom_id res chain seq x y z
N MET A 1 -12.75 16.52 1.88
CA MET A 1 -12.34 15.47 0.92
C MET A 1 -10.97 14.84 1.19
N ILE A 2 -10.07 15.47 1.95
CA ILE A 2 -8.70 14.97 2.21
C ILE A 2 -8.70 13.61 2.94
N SER A 3 -9.68 13.37 3.83
CA SER A 3 -9.70 12.17 4.68
C SER A 3 -10.00 10.86 3.93
N ILE A 4 -10.77 10.87 2.83
CA ILE A 4 -11.07 9.66 2.05
C ILE A 4 -9.86 9.24 1.20
N SER A 5 -9.14 10.20 0.62
CA SER A 5 -7.93 9.92 -0.16
C SER A 5 -6.87 9.19 0.68
N GLY A 6 -6.73 9.56 1.96
CA GLY A 6 -5.80 8.91 2.88
C GLY A 6 -6.11 7.44 3.16
N VAL A 7 -7.38 7.05 3.16
CA VAL A 7 -7.78 5.64 3.37
C VAL A 7 -7.29 4.77 2.22
N PHE A 8 -7.36 5.28 0.98
CA PHE A 8 -6.88 4.57 -0.21
C PHE A 8 -5.35 4.66 -0.39
N ALA A 9 -4.64 5.44 0.43
CA ALA A 9 -3.18 5.58 0.34
C ALA A 9 -2.42 4.38 0.93
N VAL A 10 -3.09 3.48 1.67
CA VAL A 10 -2.47 2.33 2.35
C VAL A 10 -2.33 1.12 1.40
N THR A 11 -1.84 1.34 0.18
CA THR A 11 -1.65 0.25 -0.81
C THR A 11 -0.35 -0.50 -0.61
N PHE A 12 0.74 0.21 -0.33
CA PHE A 12 2.07 -0.38 -0.12
C PHE A 12 2.08 -1.48 0.95
N SER A 13 1.46 -1.21 2.11
CA SER A 13 1.39 -2.16 3.22
C SER A 13 0.63 -3.44 2.83
N VAL A 14 -0.49 -3.28 2.12
CA VAL A 14 -1.33 -4.40 1.67
C VAL A 14 -0.60 -5.27 0.64
N VAL A 15 0.10 -4.65 -0.32
CA VAL A 15 0.89 -5.38 -1.32
C VAL A 15 2.02 -6.19 -0.66
N PHE A 16 2.74 -5.59 0.30
CA PHE A 16 3.81 -6.33 1.00
C PHE A 16 3.26 -7.47 1.85
N ALA A 17 2.13 -7.28 2.53
CA ALA A 17 1.46 -8.35 3.25
C ALA A 17 1.06 -9.50 2.32
N TYR A 18 0.44 -9.18 1.18
CA TYR A 18 0.08 -10.17 0.16
C TYR A 18 1.29 -10.96 -0.35
N VAL A 19 2.38 -10.27 -0.66
CA VAL A 19 3.63 -10.90 -1.14
C VAL A 19 4.25 -11.79 -0.06
N ALA A 20 4.13 -11.39 1.22
CA ALA A 20 4.58 -12.19 2.36
C ALA A 20 3.83 -13.52 2.47
N ASP A 21 2.53 -13.50 2.20
CA ASP A 21 1.62 -14.64 2.28
C ASP A 21 1.84 -15.64 1.13
N VAL A 22 2.14 -15.14 -0.08
CA VAL A 22 2.30 -15.97 -1.29
C VAL A 22 3.74 -16.48 -1.49
N THR A 23 4.75 -15.82 -0.90
CA THR A 23 6.17 -16.15 -1.15
C THR A 23 6.82 -16.93 0.00
N THR A 24 7.63 -17.95 -0.33
CA THR A 24 8.43 -18.70 0.66
C THR A 24 9.56 -17.86 1.27
N VAL A 25 10.05 -18.25 2.46
CA VAL A 25 11.05 -17.49 3.23
C VAL A 25 12.33 -17.27 2.43
N GLU A 26 12.76 -18.25 1.62
CA GLU A 26 14.00 -18.17 0.85
C GLU A 26 13.91 -17.15 -0.30
N ASN A 27 12.71 -16.94 -0.85
CA ASN A 27 12.50 -16.06 -2.00
C ASN A 27 11.89 -14.69 -1.64
N ARG A 28 11.48 -14.51 -0.39
CA ARG A 28 10.80 -13.29 0.07
C ARG A 28 11.60 -12.01 -0.18
N SER A 29 12.91 -12.04 0.03
CA SER A 29 13.78 -10.88 -0.23
C SER A 29 13.81 -10.49 -1.71
N ARG A 30 13.80 -11.47 -2.63
CA ARG A 30 13.75 -11.19 -4.08
C ARG A 30 12.37 -10.66 -4.50
N ALA A 31 11.30 -11.24 -3.96
CA ALA A 31 9.94 -10.80 -4.26
C ALA A 31 9.70 -9.35 -3.79
N TYR A 32 10.12 -9.01 -2.56
CA TYR A 32 10.07 -7.63 -2.08
C TYR A 32 10.91 -6.67 -2.91
N GLY A 33 12.09 -7.11 -3.36
CA GLY A 33 12.93 -6.31 -4.27
C GLY A 33 12.29 -6.05 -5.63
N LEU A 34 11.59 -7.04 -6.20
CA LEU A 34 10.85 -6.87 -7.46
C LEU A 34 9.68 -5.91 -7.30
N VAL A 35 8.93 -6.03 -6.21
CA VAL A 35 7.80 -5.13 -5.89
C VAL A 35 8.28 -3.70 -5.69
N SER A 36 9.37 -3.48 -4.95
CA SER A 36 9.90 -2.12 -4.77
C SER A 36 10.45 -1.54 -6.07
N ALA A 37 11.07 -2.36 -6.93
CA ALA A 37 11.55 -1.94 -8.25
C ALA A 37 10.40 -1.50 -9.18
N THR A 38 9.28 -2.24 -9.20
CA THR A 38 8.12 -1.86 -10.02
C THR A 38 7.46 -0.59 -9.51
N PHE A 39 7.40 -0.38 -8.19
CA PHE A 39 6.93 0.87 -7.60
C PHE A 39 7.84 2.04 -8.00
N ALA A 40 9.16 1.90 -7.86
CA ALA A 40 10.11 2.94 -8.25
C ALA A 40 10.00 3.27 -9.75
N ALA A 41 9.89 2.26 -10.60
CA ALA A 41 9.69 2.44 -12.04
C ALA A 41 8.38 3.21 -12.33
N SER A 42 7.30 2.86 -11.63
CA SER A 42 6.00 3.51 -11.80
C SER A 42 6.04 4.99 -11.41
N LEU A 43 6.77 5.36 -10.36
CA LEU A 43 6.95 6.75 -9.93
C LEU A 43 7.69 7.61 -10.97
N VAL A 44 8.58 7.02 -11.77
CA VAL A 44 9.28 7.72 -12.86
C VAL A 44 8.42 7.78 -14.12
N ILE A 45 7.78 6.67 -14.48
CA ILE A 45 7.02 6.54 -15.73
C ILE A 45 5.73 7.36 -15.67
N SER A 46 5.04 7.39 -14.53
CA SER A 46 3.72 8.03 -14.40
C SER A 46 3.74 9.55 -14.69
N PRO A 47 4.61 10.37 -14.08
CA PRO A 47 4.67 11.81 -14.37
C PRO A 47 5.11 12.10 -15.81
N ALA A 48 6.05 11.32 -16.34
CA ALA A 48 6.53 11.47 -17.72
C ALA A 48 5.41 11.20 -18.73
N LEU A 49 4.63 10.13 -18.50
CA LEU A 49 3.47 9.80 -19.33
C LEU A 49 2.36 10.85 -19.18
N GLY A 50 2.07 11.29 -17.96
CA GLY A 50 1.09 12.34 -17.68
C GLY A 50 1.42 13.65 -18.39
N ALA A 51 2.67 14.13 -18.29
CA ALA A 51 3.11 15.36 -18.95
C ALA A 51 3.02 15.27 -20.49
N TYR A 52 3.39 14.12 -21.06
CA TYR A 52 3.28 13.88 -22.50
C TYR A 52 1.81 13.92 -22.99
N LEU A 53 0.90 13.33 -22.21
CA LEU A 53 -0.53 13.31 -22.56
C LEU A 53 -1.18 14.69 -22.45
N ILE A 54 -0.83 15.48 -21.41
CA ILE A 54 -1.31 16.86 -21.23
C ILE A 54 -0.89 17.74 -22.39
N SER A 55 0.31 17.57 -22.94
CA SER A 55 0.79 18.36 -24.07
C SER A 55 0.01 18.13 -25.38
N LYS A 56 -0.70 17.01 -25.52
CA LYS A 56 -1.37 16.63 -26.77
C LYS A 56 -2.90 16.56 -26.68
N HIS A 57 -3.47 16.39 -25.49
CA HIS A 57 -4.90 16.15 -25.30
C HIS A 57 -5.47 17.04 -24.19
N ASN A 58 -6.79 17.27 -24.23
CA ASN A 58 -7.51 17.97 -23.18
C ASN A 58 -7.59 17.13 -21.89
N ASP A 59 -7.67 17.81 -20.75
CA ASP A 59 -7.71 17.20 -19.40
C ASP A 59 -8.78 16.09 -19.26
N THR A 60 -9.93 16.26 -19.91
CA THR A 60 -11.02 15.27 -19.89
C THR A 60 -10.59 13.90 -20.43
N VAL A 61 -9.74 13.86 -21.46
CA VAL A 61 -9.27 12.61 -22.08
C VAL A 61 -8.34 11.86 -21.11
N ILE A 62 -7.53 12.60 -20.35
CA ILE A 62 -6.60 12.04 -19.37
C ILE A 62 -7.35 11.43 -18.19
N VAL A 63 -8.37 12.14 -17.69
CA VAL A 63 -9.24 11.62 -16.62
C VAL A 63 -9.99 10.37 -17.07
N ALA A 64 -10.50 10.37 -18.31
CA ALA A 64 -11.17 9.20 -18.87
C ALA A 64 -10.20 8.00 -19.02
N LEU A 65 -8.97 8.24 -19.48
CA LEU A 65 -7.94 7.21 -19.60
C LEU A 65 -7.54 6.64 -18.22
N ALA A 66 -7.29 7.51 -17.24
CA ALA A 66 -6.97 7.10 -15.87
C ALA A 66 -8.08 6.24 -15.26
N THR A 67 -9.34 6.60 -15.52
CA THR A 67 -10.50 5.83 -15.06
C THR A 67 -10.59 4.46 -15.75
N ALA A 68 -10.34 4.40 -17.05
CA ALA A 68 -10.29 3.14 -17.79
C ALA A 68 -9.18 2.21 -17.26
N ILE A 69 -7.99 2.74 -17.00
CA ILE A 69 -6.87 1.98 -16.41
C ILE A 69 -7.24 1.49 -15.01
N ALA A 70 -7.86 2.32 -14.17
CA ALA A 70 -8.28 1.91 -12.83
C ALA A 70 -9.32 0.78 -12.86
N ILE A 71 -10.29 0.82 -13.78
CA ILE A 71 -11.28 -0.25 -13.94
C ILE A 71 -10.60 -1.55 -14.41
N LEU A 72 -9.65 -1.45 -15.36
CA LEU A 72 -8.89 -2.61 -15.82
C LEU A 72 -8.03 -3.22 -14.71
N ASP A 73 -7.43 -2.38 -13.86
CA ASP A 73 -6.65 -2.84 -12.71
C ASP A 73 -7.53 -3.60 -11.70
N VAL A 74 -8.70 -3.06 -11.36
CA VAL A 74 -9.68 -3.75 -10.51
C VAL A 74 -10.09 -5.08 -11.12
N PHE A 75 -10.38 -5.11 -12.42
CA PHE A 75 -10.76 -6.35 -13.11
C PHE A 75 -9.61 -7.37 -13.11
N PHE A 76 -8.38 -6.91 -13.34
CA PHE A 76 -7.18 -7.74 -13.29
C PHE A 76 -6.98 -8.33 -11.89
N ILE A 77 -7.12 -7.53 -10.83
CA ILE A 77 -7.03 -8.00 -9.45
C ILE A 77 -8.10 -9.05 -9.16
N LEU A 78 -9.35 -8.83 -9.60
CA LEU A 78 -10.44 -9.77 -9.35
C LEU A 78 -10.28 -11.12 -10.06
N VAL A 79 -9.68 -11.13 -11.26
CA VAL A 79 -9.59 -12.34 -12.09
C VAL A 79 -8.25 -13.07 -11.95
N ALA A 80 -7.14 -12.32 -11.86
CA ALA A 80 -5.79 -12.86 -12.00
C ALA A 80 -5.04 -13.01 -10.67
N VAL A 81 -5.42 -12.28 -9.62
CA VAL A 81 -4.72 -12.36 -8.33
C VAL A 81 -5.28 -13.55 -7.54
N PRO A 82 -4.47 -14.60 -7.28
CA PRO A 82 -4.93 -15.72 -6.46
C PRO A 82 -5.25 -15.24 -5.05
N GLU A 83 -6.30 -15.76 -4.43
CA GLU A 83 -6.61 -15.42 -3.05
C GLU A 83 -5.40 -15.73 -2.15
N SER A 84 -4.85 -14.71 -1.46
CA SER A 84 -3.72 -14.88 -0.55
C SER A 84 -4.07 -15.61 0.74
N LEU A 85 -5.36 -15.66 1.10
CA LEU A 85 -5.78 -16.19 2.39
C LEU A 85 -6.04 -17.69 2.30
N PRO A 86 -5.29 -18.54 3.02
CA PRO A 86 -5.61 -19.96 3.09
C PRO A 86 -6.99 -20.16 3.74
N GLU A 87 -7.74 -21.12 3.23
CA GLU A 87 -9.13 -21.44 3.60
C GLU A 87 -9.36 -21.62 5.12
N LYS A 88 -8.29 -21.88 5.89
CA LYS A 88 -8.27 -22.00 7.36
C LYS A 88 -8.42 -20.69 8.15
N VAL A 89 -8.06 -19.54 7.57
CA VAL A 89 -8.23 -18.21 8.20
C VAL A 89 -9.44 -17.46 7.66
N ARG A 90 -10.10 -18.05 6.65
CA ARG A 90 -11.38 -17.56 6.14
C ARG A 90 -12.39 -17.68 7.29
N PRO A 91 -12.98 -16.58 7.79
CA PRO A 91 -14.11 -16.70 8.68
C PRO A 91 -15.13 -17.60 8.00
N SER A 92 -15.42 -18.75 8.59
CA SER A 92 -16.19 -19.86 8.01
C SER A 92 -17.68 -19.53 7.77
N SER A 93 -18.04 -18.25 7.81
CA SER A 93 -19.38 -17.74 7.61
C SER A 93 -19.30 -16.29 7.12
N TRP A 94 -20.12 -15.97 6.12
CA TRP A 94 -20.49 -14.61 5.75
C TRP A 94 -21.22 -13.98 6.96
N GLY A 95 -20.45 -13.48 7.93
CA GLY A 95 -20.96 -13.03 9.23
C GLY A 95 -20.13 -13.38 10.47
N ALA A 96 -18.89 -13.87 10.34
CA ALA A 96 -18.03 -13.95 11.53
C ALA A 96 -17.92 -12.55 12.18
N PRO A 97 -18.09 -12.45 13.51
CA PRO A 97 -18.04 -11.16 14.18
C PRO A 97 -16.66 -10.57 13.94
N ILE A 98 -16.62 -9.38 13.33
CA ILE A 98 -15.43 -8.54 13.32
C ILE A 98 -15.10 -8.34 14.80
N SER A 99 -14.13 -9.10 15.31
CA SER A 99 -13.70 -8.95 16.69
C SER A 99 -13.07 -7.57 16.77
N TRP A 100 -13.72 -6.66 17.49
CA TRP A 100 -13.22 -5.30 17.73
C TRP A 100 -11.80 -5.31 18.34
N GLU A 101 -11.39 -6.44 18.92
CA GLU A 101 -10.04 -6.70 19.42
C GLU A 101 -8.97 -6.85 18.31
N GLN A 102 -9.36 -7.29 17.10
CA GLN A 102 -8.49 -7.32 15.92
C GLN A 102 -8.41 -5.98 15.18
N ALA A 103 -9.44 -5.12 15.37
CA ALA A 103 -9.50 -3.78 14.79
C ALA A 103 -8.84 -2.72 15.68
N ASP A 104 -8.33 -3.09 16.87
CA ASP A 104 -7.76 -2.15 17.83
C ASP A 104 -6.32 -1.75 17.44
N PRO A 105 -6.10 -0.53 16.93
CA PRO A 105 -4.77 -0.06 16.56
C PRO A 105 -3.83 0.04 17.77
N PHE A 106 -4.36 0.21 18.99
CA PHE A 106 -3.57 0.29 20.21
C PHE A 106 -3.01 -1.07 20.64
N ALA A 107 -3.73 -2.16 20.35
CA ALA A 107 -3.23 -3.51 20.58
C ALA A 107 -2.02 -3.83 19.68
N ALA A 108 -2.05 -3.38 18.42
CA ALA A 108 -0.92 -3.49 17.50
C ALA A 108 0.29 -2.66 17.98
N LEU A 109 0.05 -1.41 18.42
CA LEU A 109 1.09 -0.56 19.03
C LEU A 109 1.71 -1.19 20.29
N ARG A 110 0.89 -1.84 21.13
CA ARG A 110 1.39 -2.53 22.33
C ARG A 110 2.27 -3.72 22.00
N LYS A 111 1.97 -4.47 20.94
CA LYS A 111 2.85 -5.56 20.45
C LYS A 111 4.18 -5.05 19.93
N VAL A 112 4.18 -3.91 19.23
CA VAL A 112 5.42 -3.24 18.80
C VAL A 112 6.27 -2.82 20.00
N GLY A 113 5.64 -2.35 21.08
CA GLY A 113 6.32 -1.98 22.33
C GLY A 113 6.91 -3.14 23.14
N MET A 114 6.47 -4.38 22.89
CA MET A 114 6.98 -5.57 23.59
C MET A 114 8.27 -6.12 22.97
N ASP A 115 8.51 -5.88 21.69
CA ASP A 115 9.71 -6.34 21.00
C ASP A 115 10.70 -5.19 20.86
N GLN A 116 11.79 -5.27 21.62
CA GLN A 116 12.79 -4.21 21.71
C GLN A 116 13.46 -3.92 20.35
N THR A 117 13.58 -4.92 19.49
CA THR A 117 14.13 -4.77 18.13
C THR A 117 13.19 -4.00 17.22
N ILE A 118 11.89 -4.32 17.25
CA ILE A 118 10.86 -3.65 16.45
C ILE A 118 10.69 -2.21 16.92
N LEU A 119 10.65 -1.98 18.24
CA LEU A 119 10.56 -0.65 18.83
C LEU A 119 11.74 0.24 18.39
N LEU A 120 12.96 -0.30 18.36
CA LEU A 120 14.14 0.44 17.93
C LEU A 120 14.02 0.85 16.45
N GLN A 121 13.56 -0.06 15.60
CA GLN A 121 13.32 0.21 14.18
C GLN A 121 12.22 1.27 13.96
N CYS A 122 11.11 1.19 14.70
CA CYS A 122 10.05 2.18 14.65
C CYS A 122 10.53 3.57 15.08
N VAL A 123 11.33 3.66 16.15
CA VAL A 123 11.90 4.93 16.63
C VAL A 123 12.90 5.49 15.62
N THR A 124 13.78 4.66 15.04
CA THR A 124 14.71 5.10 14.00
C THR A 124 13.98 5.64 12.77
N VAL A 125 12.94 4.95 12.32
CA VAL A 125 12.10 5.38 11.20
C VAL A 125 11.38 6.68 11.53
N LEU A 126 10.74 6.78 12.72
CA LEU A 126 10.07 7.99 13.18
C LEU A 126 11.03 9.18 13.18
N LEU A 127 12.21 9.04 13.79
CA LEU A 127 13.22 10.10 13.86
C LEU A 127 13.81 10.44 12.48
N SER A 128 13.82 9.50 11.53
CA SER A 128 14.23 9.78 10.16
C SER A 128 13.19 10.56 9.37
N TYR A 129 11.89 10.33 9.62
CA TYR A 129 10.80 11.03 8.94
C TYR A 129 10.38 12.34 9.63
N LEU A 130 10.70 12.52 10.92
CA LEU A 130 10.40 13.72 11.70
C LEU A 130 10.96 15.02 11.07
N PRO A 131 12.20 15.06 10.54
CA PRO A 131 12.74 16.25 9.89
C PRO A 131 12.03 16.58 8.58
N GLU A 132 11.61 15.57 7.82
CA GLU A 132 10.91 15.76 6.55
C GLU A 132 9.51 16.32 6.77
N ALA A 133 8.79 15.86 7.80
CA ALA A 133 7.49 16.43 8.18
C ALA A 133 7.59 17.91 8.58
N GLY A 134 8.72 18.31 9.15
CA GLY A 134 9.03 19.71 9.46
C GLY A 134 9.23 20.57 8.21
N GLN A 135 9.84 20.05 7.14
CA GLN A 135 10.05 20.80 5.90
C GLN A 135 8.74 21.15 5.17
N TYR A 136 7.75 20.26 5.17
CA TYR A 136 6.44 20.53 4.56
C TYR A 136 5.58 21.53 5.35
N SER A 137 5.90 21.76 6.63
CA SER A 137 5.15 22.68 7.51
C SER A 137 5.76 24.07 7.60
N CYS A 138 7.03 24.24 7.23
CA CYS A 138 7.77 25.50 7.37
C CYS A 138 7.90 26.30 6.05
N ILE A 139 7.25 25.87 4.96
CA ILE A 139 7.07 26.69 3.75
C ILE A 139 5.58 26.98 3.58
N PHE A 140 5.09 27.87 4.44
CA PHE A 140 3.99 28.79 4.18
C PHE A 140 4.37 30.15 4.75
#